data_AF-A0A945H481-F1
#
_entry.id   AF-A0A945H481-F1
#
_cell.length_a   1.000
_cell.length_b   1.000
_cell.length_c   1.000
_cell.angle_alpha   90.00
_cell.angle_beta   90.00
_cell.angle_gamma   90.00
#
_symmetry.space_group_name_H-M   'P 1'
#
loop_
_entity.id
_entity.type
_entity.pdbx_description
1 polymer ?
#
loop_
_entity_poly.entity_id
_entity_poly.type
_entity_poly.pdbx_seq_one_letter_code
_entity_poly.pdbx_strand_id
1 'polypeptide(L)'
;VLGEHEAQASPDVFEYGGVFHMFFCYRQPSDFRRNPDRSYRIGYARSADLLNWHRDDDFAGMDVSVEGWDSEMQAYPHVFELDGEIYMLYLGNEVGKYGFGLAHLETGLA
;
A
#
# COMPACT_ATOMS: atom_id res chain seq x y z
N VAL A 1 -6.53 -6.86 -7.39
CA VAL A 1 -5.69 -7.94 -8.01
C VAL A 1 -5.60 -7.80 -9.53
N LEU A 2 -4.39 -7.75 -10.09
CA LEU A 2 -4.13 -7.51 -11.53
C LEU A 2 -4.04 -8.77 -12.42
N GLY A 3 -4.03 -9.97 -11.83
CA GLY A 3 -3.97 -11.27 -12.54
C GLY A 3 -2.70 -12.08 -12.24
N GLU A 4 -2.47 -13.15 -13.01
CA GLU A 4 -1.40 -14.14 -12.79
C GLU A 4 0.02 -13.54 -12.75
N HIS A 5 0.25 -12.46 -13.49
CA HIS A 5 1.57 -11.86 -13.63
C HIS A 5 1.78 -10.62 -12.75
N GLU A 6 0.88 -10.36 -11.80
CA GLU A 6 1.03 -9.28 -10.85
C GLU A 6 2.36 -9.44 -10.09
N ALA A 7 3.12 -8.34 -10.02
CA ALA A 7 4.32 -8.29 -9.20
C ALA A 7 3.99 -7.61 -7.86
N GLN A 8 4.32 -8.29 -6.76
CA GLN A 8 4.15 -7.80 -5.39
C GLN A 8 5.52 -7.54 -4.75
N ALA A 9 5.64 -6.49 -3.94
CA ALA A 9 6.89 -6.13 -3.29
C ALA A 9 6.67 -5.32 -2.01
N SER A 10 7.73 -5.21 -1.20
CA SER A 10 7.80 -4.32 -0.04
C SER A 10 6.59 -4.42 0.90
N PRO A 11 6.27 -5.63 1.40
CA PRO A 11 5.28 -5.76 2.46
C PRO A 11 5.80 -5.12 3.74
N ASP A 12 4.94 -4.38 4.42
CA ASP A 12 5.14 -3.95 5.79
C ASP A 12 4.05 -4.57 6.66
N VAL A 13 4.47 -5.26 7.72
CA VAL A 13 3.60 -6.13 8.52
C VAL A 13 3.66 -5.69 9.97
N PHE A 14 2.49 -5.52 10.58
CA PHE A 14 2.35 -5.20 12.00
C PHE A 14 1.17 -5.96 12.61
N GLU A 15 1.18 -6.10 13.93
CA GLU A 15 0.11 -6.75 14.67
C GLU A 15 -0.77 -5.69 15.34
N TYR A 16 -2.09 -5.88 15.25
CA TYR A 16 -3.08 -5.05 15.90
C TYR A 16 -4.32 -5.89 16.22
N GLY A 17 -4.82 -5.79 17.46
CA GLY A 17 -6.05 -6.48 17.85
C GLY A 17 -6.00 -8.02 17.77
N GLY A 18 -4.82 -8.63 17.83
CA GLY A 18 -4.61 -10.07 17.69
C GLY A 18 -4.56 -10.55 16.23
N VAL A 19 -4.51 -9.62 15.26
CA VAL A 19 -4.47 -9.90 13.82
C VAL A 19 -3.21 -9.26 13.22
N PHE A 20 -2.62 -9.93 12.23
CA PHE A 20 -1.52 -9.37 11.46
C PHE A 20 -2.05 -8.65 10.23
N HIS A 21 -1.62 -7.41 10.07
CA HIS A 21 -2.00 -6.51 8.99
C HIS A 21 -0.78 -6.30 8.10
N MET A 22 -0.97 -6.38 6.78
CA MET A 22 0.07 -6.17 5.79
C MET A 22 -0.38 -5.12 4.79
N PHE A 23 0.44 -4.09 4.61
CA PHE A 23 0.35 -3.21 3.45
C PHE A 23 1.51 -3.50 2.52
N PHE A 24 1.27 -3.56 1.23
CA PHE A 24 2.28 -3.98 0.26
C PHE A 24 2.11 -3.27 -1.08
N CYS A 25 3.16 -3.28 -1.89
CA CYS A 25 3.09 -2.78 -3.25
C CYS A 25 2.60 -3.86 -4.20
N TYR A 26 1.73 -3.52 -5.14
CA TYR A 26 1.46 -4.33 -6.31
C TYR A 26 1.50 -3.50 -7.60
N ARG A 27 1.83 -4.14 -8.73
CA ARG A 27 1.93 -3.51 -10.05
C ARG A 27 1.92 -4.52 -11.19
N GLN A 28 1.81 -4.01 -12.42
CA GLN A 28 2.06 -4.82 -13.61
C GLN A 28 3.55 -5.20 -13.73
N PRO A 29 3.88 -6.33 -14.40
CA PRO A 29 5.26 -6.83 -14.48
C PRO A 29 6.16 -5.95 -15.36
N SER A 30 5.59 -5.28 -16.36
CA SER A 30 6.28 -4.40 -17.31
C SER A 30 5.59 -3.04 -17.43
N ASP A 31 6.33 -2.04 -17.93
CA ASP A 31 5.86 -0.66 -18.19
C ASP A 31 5.38 0.15 -16.96
N PHE A 32 5.51 -0.40 -15.75
CA PHE A 32 5.06 0.19 -14.49
C PHE A 32 5.80 1.45 -14.00
N ARG A 33 6.85 1.91 -14.70
CA ARG A 33 7.66 3.05 -14.23
C ARG A 33 7.12 4.41 -14.66
N ARG A 34 6.36 4.44 -15.75
CA ARG A 34 5.89 5.67 -16.40
C ARG A 34 4.45 5.59 -16.89
N ASN A 35 3.83 4.40 -16.82
CA ASN A 35 2.45 4.20 -17.21
C ASN A 35 1.58 4.09 -15.95
N PRO A 36 0.80 5.13 -15.60
CA PRO A 36 -0.02 5.18 -14.38
C PRO A 36 -0.95 3.98 -14.22
N ASP A 37 -1.48 3.42 -15.31
CA ASP A 37 -2.41 2.28 -15.31
C ASP A 37 -1.71 0.95 -14.95
N ARG A 38 -0.38 0.97 -14.93
CA ARG A 38 0.49 -0.21 -14.74
C ARG A 38 1.42 -0.05 -13.54
N SER A 39 1.47 1.15 -12.98
CA SER A 39 2.35 1.57 -11.91
C SER A 39 2.00 0.95 -10.56
N TYR A 40 2.83 1.27 -9.56
CA TYR A 40 2.61 0.84 -8.19
C TYR A 40 1.30 1.39 -7.60
N ARG A 41 0.64 0.50 -6.86
CA ARG A 41 -0.44 0.80 -5.92
C ARG A 41 -0.14 0.11 -4.60
N ILE A 42 -0.79 0.58 -3.54
CA ILE A 42 -0.71 -0.02 -2.21
C ILE A 42 -1.94 -0.92 -2.02
N GLY A 43 -1.70 -2.19 -1.72
CA GLY A 43 -2.72 -3.15 -1.37
C GLY A 43 -2.67 -3.47 0.12
N TYR A 44 -3.71 -4.15 0.60
CA TYR A 44 -3.84 -4.59 1.99
C TYR A 44 -4.19 -6.07 2.07
N ALA A 45 -3.65 -6.74 3.09
CA ALA A 45 -4.01 -8.10 3.44
C ALA A 45 -3.94 -8.30 4.96
N ARG A 46 -4.67 -9.30 5.46
CA ARG A 46 -4.61 -9.70 6.87
C ARG A 46 -4.43 -11.18 7.06
N SER A 47 -3.87 -11.55 8.20
CA SER A 47 -3.60 -12.93 8.58
C SER A 47 -3.78 -13.14 10.08
N ALA A 48 -4.25 -14.32 10.47
CA ALA A 48 -4.27 -14.76 11.86
C ALA A 48 -3.02 -15.55 12.27
N ASP A 49 -2.18 -15.97 11.31
CA ASP A 49 -1.10 -16.95 11.52
C ASP A 49 0.21 -16.63 10.80
N LEU A 50 0.32 -15.48 10.13
CA LEU A 50 1.44 -15.03 9.27
C LEU A 50 1.71 -15.92 8.03
N LEU A 51 0.96 -17.00 7.84
CA LEU A 51 1.14 -17.96 6.76
C LEU A 51 0.06 -17.80 5.69
N ASN A 52 -1.19 -17.69 6.13
CA ASN A 52 -2.37 -17.57 5.29
C ASN A 52 -2.85 -16.13 5.31
N TRP A 53 -2.83 -15.48 4.14
CA TRP A 53 -3.18 -14.08 3.98
C TRP A 53 -4.47 -13.93 3.18
N HIS A 54 -5.40 -13.13 3.71
CA HIS A 54 -6.60 -12.71 3.02
C HIS A 54 -6.41 -11.28 2.51
N ARG A 55 -6.32 -11.12 1.19
CA ARG A 55 -6.15 -9.82 0.54
C ARG A 55 -7.48 -9.10 0.40
N ASP A 56 -7.48 -7.82 0.74
CA ASP A 56 -8.62 -6.90 0.64
C ASP A 56 -8.10 -5.52 0.23
N ASP A 57 -7.97 -5.29 -1.08
CA ASP A 57 -7.41 -4.04 -1.61
C ASP A 57 -8.32 -2.83 -1.31
N ASP A 58 -9.64 -3.05 -1.22
CA ASP A 58 -10.61 -1.97 -0.96
C ASP A 58 -10.44 -1.41 0.45
N PHE A 59 -10.01 -2.23 1.41
CA PHE A 59 -9.68 -1.78 2.76
C PHE A 59 -8.47 -0.83 2.80
N ALA A 60 -7.51 -0.98 1.88
CA ALA A 60 -6.41 -0.02 1.81
C ALA A 60 -6.93 1.40 1.55
N GLY A 61 -8.05 1.52 0.82
CA GLY A 61 -8.81 2.78 0.68
C GLY A 61 -8.03 3.90 -0.01
N MET A 62 -6.91 3.59 -0.66
CA MET A 62 -6.02 4.54 -1.29
C MET A 62 -5.97 4.32 -2.80
N ASP A 63 -6.04 5.42 -3.54
CA ASP A 63 -5.66 5.49 -4.94
C ASP A 63 -4.84 6.75 -5.17
N VAL A 64 -4.23 6.84 -6.35
CA VAL A 64 -3.44 7.99 -6.76
C VAL A 64 -4.29 9.27 -6.76
N SER A 65 -3.65 10.39 -6.41
CA SER A 65 -4.29 11.70 -6.52
C SER A 65 -4.69 12.02 -7.97
N VAL A 66 -5.70 12.88 -8.14
CA VAL A 66 -6.11 13.36 -9.47
C VAL A 66 -4.94 14.06 -10.20
N GLU A 67 -4.11 14.78 -9.46
CA GLU A 67 -2.93 15.48 -9.94
C GLU A 67 -1.89 15.63 -8.84
N GLY A 68 -0.64 15.91 -9.20
CA GLY A 68 0.41 16.25 -8.25
C GLY A 68 1.52 15.19 -8.12
N TRP A 69 2.11 15.12 -6.93
CA TRP A 69 3.36 14.39 -6.68
C TRP A 69 3.17 12.87 -6.54
N ASP A 70 1.94 12.38 -6.37
CA ASP A 70 1.57 10.97 -6.23
C ASP A 70 0.44 10.54 -7.20
N SER A 71 0.19 11.32 -8.25
CA SER A 71 -0.90 11.08 -9.21
C SER A 71 -0.68 9.94 -10.21
N GLU A 72 0.52 9.35 -10.25
CA GLU A 72 0.87 8.24 -11.16
C GLU A 72 1.10 6.93 -10.40
N MET A 73 1.64 7.01 -9.19
CA MET A 73 1.93 5.85 -8.35
C MET A 73 2.01 6.20 -6.87
N GLN A 74 1.71 5.19 -6.05
CA GLN A 74 1.96 5.17 -4.62
C GLN A 74 2.68 3.87 -4.30
N ALA A 75 3.82 3.96 -3.60
CA ALA A 75 4.73 2.83 -3.42
C ALA A 75 5.43 2.85 -2.06
N TYR A 76 6.00 1.71 -1.70
CA TYR A 76 6.83 1.48 -0.53
C TYR A 76 6.17 1.96 0.78
N PRO A 77 5.04 1.34 1.16
CA PRO A 77 4.37 1.70 2.41
C PRO A 77 5.29 1.39 3.60
N HIS A 78 5.24 2.26 4.60
CA HIS A 78 5.74 1.99 5.94
C HIS A 78 4.69 2.41 6.96
N VAL A 79 4.19 1.46 7.74
CA VAL A 79 3.07 1.62 8.65
C VAL A 79 3.58 1.60 10.09
N PHE A 80 3.08 2.52 10.89
CA PHE A 80 3.45 2.63 12.29
C PHE A 80 2.28 3.17 13.13
N GLU A 81 2.34 2.86 14.42
CA GLU A 81 1.42 3.40 15.41
C GLU A 81 2.08 4.59 16.12
N LEU A 82 1.30 5.64 16.34
CA LEU A 82 1.68 6.81 17.11
C LEU A 82 0.46 7.33 17.89
N ASP A 83 0.57 7.35 19.22
CA ASP A 83 -0.45 7.84 20.16
C ASP A 83 -1.83 7.18 20.01
N GLY A 84 -1.85 5.88 19.70
CA GLY A 84 -3.04 5.06 19.49
C GLY A 84 -3.57 5.08 18.06
N GLU A 85 -2.96 5.88 17.18
CA GLU A 85 -3.40 6.10 15.81
C GLU A 85 -2.46 5.41 14.82
N ILE A 86 -3.01 4.89 13.72
CA ILE A 86 -2.23 4.18 12.68
C ILE A 86 -1.96 5.13 11.52
N TYR A 87 -0.70 5.24 11.15
CA TYR A 87 -0.22 6.05 10.05
C TYR A 87 0.57 5.24 9.04
N MET A 88 0.60 5.71 7.80
CA MET A 88 1.43 5.14 6.74
C MET A 88 2.22 6.24 6.04
N LEU A 89 3.55 6.09 6.01
CA LEU A 89 4.39 6.79 5.06
C LEU A 89 4.41 6.05 3.72
N TYR A 90 4.37 6.78 2.61
CA TYR A 90 4.46 6.19 1.26
C TYR A 90 5.14 7.14 0.28
N LEU A 91 5.74 6.58 -0.76
CA LEU A 91 6.40 7.32 -1.84
C LEU A 91 5.44 7.60 -2.99
N GLY A 92 5.53 8.79 -3.59
CA GLY A 92 4.77 9.16 -4.78
C GLY A 92 5.49 8.84 -6.10
N ASN A 93 5.23 9.66 -7.11
CA ASN A 93 5.69 9.53 -8.49
C ASN A 93 7.20 9.30 -8.63
N GLU A 94 7.55 8.46 -9.60
CA GLU A 94 8.93 7.99 -9.85
C GLU A 94 9.63 7.47 -8.57
N VAL A 95 8.90 6.70 -7.76
CA VAL A 95 9.44 6.09 -6.53
C VAL A 95 9.98 7.17 -5.58
N GLY A 96 9.17 8.19 -5.33
CA GLY A 96 9.46 9.22 -4.35
C GLY A 96 10.39 10.34 -4.81
N LYS A 97 10.76 10.39 -6.10
CA LYS A 97 11.52 11.51 -6.68
C LYS A 97 10.88 12.87 -6.42
N TYR A 98 9.54 12.91 -6.41
CA TYR A 98 8.76 14.13 -6.24
C TYR A 98 8.22 14.34 -4.82
N GLY A 99 8.38 13.36 -3.93
CA GLY A 99 7.93 13.45 -2.55
C GLY A 99 7.42 12.15 -1.97
N PHE A 100 7.09 12.22 -0.68
CA PHE A 100 6.44 11.16 0.09
C PHE A 100 5.30 11.78 0.92
N GLY A 101 4.30 10.98 1.26
CA GLY A 101 3.13 11.40 2.01
C GLY A 101 2.94 10.63 3.30
N LEU A 102 2.03 11.13 4.12
CA LEU A 102 1.55 10.51 5.34
C LEU A 102 0.04 10.30 5.21
N ALA A 103 -0.41 9.06 5.26
CA ALA A 103 -1.81 8.70 5.37
C ALA A 103 -2.15 8.37 6.83
N HIS A 104 -3.36 8.73 7.27
CA HIS A 104 -3.91 8.41 8.58
C HIS A 104 -5.13 7.51 8.39
N LEU A 105 -5.20 6.43 9.15
CA LEU A 105 -6.30 5.47 9.06
C LEU A 105 -7.50 5.94 9.90
N GLU A 106 -8.57 6.39 9.26
CA GLU A 106 -9.76 6.90 9.95
C GLU A 106 -10.69 5.79 10.49
N THR A 107 -10.77 4.65 9.80
CA THR A 107 -11.78 3.61 10.09
C THR A 107 -11.36 2.57 11.12
N GLY A 108 -10.18 2.71 11.73
CA GLY A 108 -9.59 1.70 12.60
C GLY A 108 -9.29 0.39 11.86
N LEU A 109 -8.57 -0.52 12.52
CA LEU A 109 -8.32 -1.87 12.00
C LEU A 109 -9.30 -2.83 12.67
N ALA A 110 -10.01 -3.61 11.84
CA ALA A 110 -10.99 -4.59 12.27
C ALA A 110 -10.39 -5.99 12.50
#